data_AF-A0AAE0W3H8-F1
#
_entry.id   AF-A0AAE0W3H8-F1
#
_cell.length_a   1.000
_cell.length_b   1.000
_cell.length_c   1.000
_cell.angle_alpha   90.00
_cell.angle_beta   90.00
_cell.angle_gamma   90.00
#
_symmetry.space_group_name_H-M   'P 1'
#
loop_
_entity.id
_entity.type
_entity.pdbx_description
1 polymer ?
#
loop_
_entity_poly.entity_id
_entity_poly.type
_entity_poly.pdbx_seq_one_letter_code
_entity_poly.pdbx_strand_id
1 'polypeptide(L)'
;MEMVNMLVTGSTEHPQKFNFLDPMIICEQVLDSIPCPRIFQSHLLFSQLPDSFLKRKGKIIYILRNPKDVSVSLYNFVQKEGRMKYSGAWDECFQLFVTGKVAYSSWFDHVISWEREKEKGRHPIHFVFYEDLKEDTVRELDRINKFLSLNHQKFFLQSVAECSTFTKMRNQKYLYHPFPAEVMDENYAEFLFRRGKRSLLFDICAFGLLLPSG
;
A
#
# COMPACT_ATOMS: atom_id res chain seq x y z
N MET A 1 -1.28 -4.54 -1.87
CA MET A 1 -2.37 -4.13 -2.78
C MET A 1 -2.78 -5.24 -3.73
N GLU A 2 -1.86 -5.78 -4.53
CA GLU A 2 -2.12 -6.91 -5.44
C GLU A 2 -2.88 -8.07 -4.79
N MET A 3 -2.40 -8.57 -3.65
CA MET A 3 -3.10 -9.61 -2.87
C MET A 3 -4.55 -9.24 -2.54
N VAL A 4 -4.82 -8.00 -2.13
CA VAL A 4 -6.18 -7.53 -1.83
C VAL A 4 -7.01 -7.50 -3.11
N ASN A 5 -6.43 -7.09 -4.23
CA ASN A 5 -7.08 -7.13 -5.53
C ASN A 5 -7.49 -8.56 -5.91
N MET A 6 -6.57 -9.51 -5.81
CA MET A 6 -6.84 -10.92 -6.07
C MET A 6 -7.93 -11.50 -5.16
N LEU A 7 -7.91 -11.15 -3.87
CA LEU A 7 -8.98 -11.54 -2.94
C LEU A 7 -10.33 -10.94 -3.35
N VAL A 8 -10.38 -9.67 -3.72
CA VAL A 8 -11.65 -9.00 -4.04
C VAL A 8 -12.23 -9.48 -5.38
N THR A 9 -11.38 -9.75 -6.38
CA THR A 9 -11.81 -10.26 -7.70
C THR A 9 -12.03 -11.77 -7.71
N GLY A 10 -11.50 -12.50 -6.73
CA GLY A 10 -11.51 -13.97 -6.74
C GLY A 10 -10.65 -14.58 -7.85
N SER A 11 -9.67 -13.81 -8.36
CA SER A 11 -8.79 -14.20 -9.46
C SER A 11 -7.32 -13.99 -9.07
N THR A 12 -6.43 -14.86 -9.53
CA THR A 12 -4.97 -14.68 -9.41
C THR A 12 -4.38 -13.88 -10.58
N GLU A 13 -5.22 -13.32 -11.44
CA GLU A 13 -4.78 -12.39 -12.48
C GLU A 13 -4.29 -11.08 -11.85
N HIS A 14 -3.17 -10.57 -12.34
CA HIS A 14 -2.62 -9.32 -11.85
C HIS A 14 -3.45 -8.14 -12.38
N PRO A 15 -3.82 -7.18 -11.52
CA PRO A 15 -4.52 -6.00 -11.99
C PRO A 15 -3.61 -5.21 -12.94
N GLN A 16 -4.18 -4.78 -14.08
CA GLN A 16 -3.44 -3.99 -15.07
C GLN A 16 -3.12 -2.57 -14.58
N LYS A 17 -3.89 -2.06 -13.61
CA LYS A 17 -3.74 -0.73 -13.04
C LYS A 17 -4.10 -0.73 -11.56
N PHE A 18 -3.34 0.02 -10.77
CA PHE A 18 -3.68 0.35 -9.38
C PHE A 18 -4.18 1.78 -9.30
N ASN A 19 -5.24 2.01 -8.52
CA ASN A 19 -5.70 3.36 -8.21
C ASN A 19 -4.92 3.88 -6.99
N PHE A 20 -4.25 5.02 -7.13
CA PHE A 20 -3.54 5.67 -6.04
C PHE A 20 -4.28 6.94 -5.63
N LEU A 21 -4.94 6.91 -4.48
CA LEU A 21 -5.65 8.02 -3.90
C LEU A 21 -4.65 9.00 -3.27
N ASP A 22 -4.36 10.05 -4.02
CA ASP A 22 -3.56 11.20 -3.62
C ASP A 22 -4.34 12.46 -4.00
N PRO A 23 -4.50 13.46 -3.09
CA PRO A 23 -5.26 14.67 -3.37
C PRO A 23 -4.71 15.48 -4.54
N MET A 24 -3.42 15.32 -4.88
CA MET A 24 -2.80 15.93 -6.06
C MET A 24 -3.02 15.13 -7.35
N ILE A 25 -3.50 13.88 -7.27
CA ILE A 25 -3.60 12.95 -8.41
C ILE A 25 -5.06 12.58 -8.74
N ILE A 26 -5.93 12.40 -7.73
CA ILE A 26 -7.29 11.92 -7.92
C ILE A 26 -8.29 12.88 -7.26
N CYS A 27 -9.12 13.54 -8.08
CA CYS A 27 -10.27 14.32 -7.60
C CYS A 27 -11.51 13.44 -7.41
N GLU A 28 -12.50 13.95 -6.69
CA GLU A 28 -13.73 13.20 -6.34
C GLU A 28 -14.50 12.66 -7.55
N GLN A 29 -14.52 13.40 -8.65
CA GLN A 29 -15.16 12.98 -9.91
C GLN A 29 -14.53 11.69 -10.48
N VAL A 30 -13.21 11.52 -10.33
CA VAL A 30 -12.51 10.32 -10.77
C VAL A 30 -12.86 9.15 -9.84
N LEU A 31 -13.01 9.37 -8.53
CA LEU A 31 -13.39 8.32 -7.57
C LEU A 31 -14.75 7.70 -7.85
N ASP A 32 -15.72 8.50 -8.30
CA ASP A 32 -17.07 8.03 -8.63
C ASP A 32 -17.16 7.38 -10.01
N SER A 33 -16.19 7.61 -10.90
CA SER A 33 -16.10 6.93 -12.20
C SER A 33 -15.58 5.48 -12.13
N ILE A 34 -14.93 5.09 -11.03
CA ILE A 34 -14.32 3.76 -10.89
C ILE A 34 -15.42 2.76 -10.49
N PRO A 35 -15.59 1.63 -11.20
CA PRO A 35 -16.62 0.65 -10.88
C PRO A 35 -16.34 -0.04 -9.54
N CYS A 36 -17.42 -0.43 -8.85
CA CYS A 36 -17.31 -1.23 -7.63
C CYS A 36 -16.97 -2.70 -7.96
N PRO A 37 -16.22 -3.40 -7.09
CA PRO A 37 -15.58 -2.90 -5.86
C PRO A 37 -14.34 -2.02 -6.15
N ARG A 38 -14.25 -0.85 -5.49
CA ARG A 38 -13.24 0.18 -5.77
C ARG A 38 -12.04 0.14 -4.83
N ILE A 39 -10.94 -0.47 -5.26
CA ILE A 39 -9.72 -0.59 -4.43
C ILE A 39 -8.76 0.58 -4.70
N PHE A 40 -8.27 1.23 -3.63
CA PHE A 40 -7.37 2.39 -3.72
C PHE A 40 -6.21 2.32 -2.75
N GLN A 41 -4.98 2.54 -3.21
CA GLN A 41 -3.83 2.72 -2.36
C GLN A 41 -3.68 4.19 -1.95
N SER A 42 -3.18 4.49 -0.75
CA SER A 42 -2.87 5.86 -0.34
C SER A 42 -1.94 5.87 0.86
N HIS A 43 -1.23 6.97 1.10
CA HIS A 43 -0.35 7.21 2.27
C HIS A 43 -0.86 8.32 3.18
N LEU A 44 -2.10 8.71 2.97
CA LEU A 44 -2.71 9.79 3.69
C LEU A 44 -2.96 9.41 5.14
N LEU A 45 -2.86 10.42 6.01
CA LEU A 45 -3.44 10.36 7.34
C LEU A 45 -4.96 10.16 7.22
N PHE A 46 -5.56 9.55 8.23
CA PHE A 46 -7.01 9.33 8.24
C PHE A 46 -7.80 10.64 8.02
N SER A 47 -7.34 11.74 8.61
CA SER A 47 -7.96 13.07 8.48
C SER A 47 -7.85 13.69 7.08
N GLN A 48 -7.03 13.11 6.21
CA GLN A 48 -6.83 13.56 4.82
C GLN A 48 -7.61 12.71 3.82
N LEU A 49 -8.29 11.65 4.27
CA LEU A 49 -9.13 10.84 3.39
C LEU A 49 -10.35 11.64 2.90
N PRO A 50 -10.83 11.41 1.66
CA PRO A 50 -12.00 12.08 1.14
C PRO A 50 -13.25 11.84 2.01
N ASP A 51 -14.05 12.89 2.23
CA ASP A 51 -15.30 12.81 2.98
C ASP A 51 -16.27 11.77 2.42
N SER A 52 -16.33 11.62 1.09
CA SER A 52 -17.17 10.61 0.45
C SER A 52 -16.74 9.18 0.79
N PHE A 53 -15.44 8.95 1.01
CA PHE A 53 -14.96 7.66 1.51
C PHE A 53 -15.36 7.46 2.99
N LEU A 54 -15.15 8.48 3.82
CA LEU A 54 -15.47 8.42 5.25
C LEU A 54 -16.98 8.22 5.49
N LYS A 55 -17.84 8.94 4.77
CA LYS A 55 -19.31 8.80 4.87
C LYS A 55 -19.80 7.39 4.54
N ARG A 56 -19.18 6.73 3.56
CA ARG A 56 -19.54 5.38 3.10
C ARG A 56 -18.95 4.27 3.99
N LYS A 57 -18.13 4.61 5.00
CA LYS A 57 -17.51 3.67 5.95
C LYS A 57 -16.84 2.46 5.28
N GLY A 58 -16.09 2.70 4.21
CA GLY A 58 -15.39 1.62 3.52
C GLY A 58 -14.41 0.89 4.44
N LYS A 59 -14.12 -0.36 4.12
CA LYS A 59 -13.11 -1.17 4.84
C LYS A 59 -11.71 -0.58 4.62
N ILE A 60 -10.87 -0.64 5.65
CA ILE A 60 -9.51 -0.10 5.63
C ILE A 60 -8.56 -1.21 6.08
N ILE A 61 -7.54 -1.47 5.27
CA ILE A 61 -6.40 -2.31 5.65
C ILE A 61 -5.20 -1.37 5.84
N TYR A 62 -4.65 -1.33 7.04
CA TYR A 62 -3.49 -0.54 7.41
C TYR A 62 -2.28 -1.47 7.52
N ILE A 63 -1.23 -1.23 6.72
CA ILE A 63 0.02 -1.97 6.80
C ILE A 63 0.99 -1.18 7.66
N LEU A 64 1.54 -1.85 8.67
CA LEU A 64 2.56 -1.32 9.57
C LEU A 64 3.85 -2.11 9.39
N ARG A 65 4.98 -1.41 9.40
CA ARG A 65 6.32 -2.00 9.27
C ARG A 65 7.30 -1.34 10.22
N ASN A 66 8.30 -2.08 10.67
CA ASN A 66 9.35 -1.55 11.55
C ASN A 66 9.97 -0.25 10.99
N PRO A 67 10.01 0.85 11.77
CA PRO A 67 10.45 2.17 11.28
C PRO A 67 11.90 2.19 10.82
N LYS A 68 12.76 1.33 11.37
CA LYS A 68 14.17 1.20 10.93
C LYS A 68 14.22 0.71 9.48
N ASP A 69 13.43 -0.30 9.19
CA ASP A 69 13.29 -0.87 7.86
C ASP A 69 12.63 0.12 6.88
N VAL A 70 11.63 0.89 7.34
CA VAL A 70 10.98 1.94 6.55
C VAL A 70 11.97 3.04 6.19
N SER A 71 12.76 3.55 7.14
CA SER A 71 13.73 4.62 6.88
C SER A 71 14.76 4.23 5.80
N VAL A 72 15.28 3.00 5.86
CA VAL A 72 16.21 2.46 4.86
C VAL A 72 15.53 2.28 3.50
N SER A 73 14.25 1.89 3.47
CA SER A 73 13.45 1.83 2.24
C SER A 73 13.29 3.21 1.63
N LEU A 74 12.91 4.20 2.44
CA LEU A 74 12.69 5.59 2.03
C LEU A 74 13.93 6.19 1.39
N TYR A 75 15.09 6.11 2.05
CA TYR A 75 16.33 6.64 1.51
C TYR A 75 16.63 6.08 0.11
N ASN A 76 16.48 4.78 -0.09
CA ASN A 76 16.82 4.16 -1.36
C ASN A 76 15.84 4.50 -2.47
N PHE A 77 14.59 4.77 -2.13
CA PHE A 77 13.64 5.30 -3.07
C PHE A 77 13.93 6.75 -3.41
N VAL A 78 14.13 7.65 -2.44
CA VAL A 78 14.35 9.07 -2.77
C VAL A 78 15.61 9.30 -3.60
N GLN A 79 16.62 8.44 -3.46
CA GLN A 79 17.83 8.45 -4.28
C GLN A 79 17.60 8.05 -5.75
N LYS A 80 16.52 7.32 -6.03
CA LYS A 80 16.21 6.74 -7.35
C LYS A 80 14.96 7.36 -7.97
N GLU A 81 14.09 7.98 -7.17
CA GLU A 81 12.89 8.69 -7.63
C GLU A 81 13.30 10.06 -8.17
N GLY A 82 13.45 10.15 -9.49
CA GLY A 82 13.93 11.35 -10.18
C GLY A 82 13.10 12.61 -9.92
N ARG A 83 11.84 12.49 -9.48
CA ARG A 83 10.98 13.64 -9.13
C ARG A 83 11.38 14.33 -7.82
N MET A 84 11.85 13.58 -6.83
CA MET A 84 12.21 14.15 -5.53
C MET A 84 13.57 14.87 -5.54
N LYS A 85 14.41 14.60 -6.55
CA LYS A 85 15.76 15.19 -6.73
C LYS A 85 16.58 15.22 -5.44
N TYR A 86 16.40 14.23 -4.57
CA TYR A 86 17.17 14.13 -3.34
C TYR A 86 18.54 13.54 -3.68
N SER A 87 19.60 14.23 -3.26
CA SER A 87 20.99 13.81 -3.46
C SER A 87 21.78 13.79 -2.15
N GLY A 88 21.09 13.95 -1.02
CA GLY A 88 21.71 14.00 0.31
C GLY A 88 22.19 12.64 0.79
N ALA A 89 22.99 12.63 1.84
CA ALA A 89 23.53 11.41 2.42
C ALA A 89 22.47 10.64 3.23
N TRP A 90 22.79 9.39 3.60
CA TRP A 90 21.93 8.56 4.46
C TRP A 90 21.63 9.24 5.79
N ASP A 91 22.64 9.79 6.48
CA ASP A 91 22.46 10.36 7.81
C ASP A 91 21.51 11.57 7.78
N GLU A 92 21.62 12.41 6.75
CA GLU A 92 20.69 13.52 6.51
C GLU A 92 19.26 13.02 6.27
N CYS A 93 19.10 11.99 5.44
CA CYS A 93 17.79 11.40 5.16
C CYS A 93 17.17 10.79 6.42
N PHE A 94 17.99 10.13 7.24
CA PHE A 94 17.57 9.55 8.50
C PHE A 94 17.14 10.63 9.51
N GLN A 95 17.87 11.75 9.59
CA GLN A 95 17.46 12.89 10.41
C GLN A 95 16.13 13.49 9.93
N LEU A 96 15.94 13.64 8.61
CA LEU A 96 14.66 14.08 8.04
C LEU A 96 13.52 13.12 8.40
N PHE A 97 13.76 11.81 8.31
CA PHE A 97 12.78 10.78 8.67
C PHE A 97 12.38 10.85 10.15
N VAL A 98 13.37 10.90 11.07
CA VAL A 98 13.12 10.95 12.52
C VAL A 98 12.44 12.26 12.93
N THR A 99 12.74 13.37 12.25
CA THR A 99 12.10 14.67 12.50
C THR A 99 10.79 14.89 11.74
N GLY A 100 10.31 13.87 11.00
CA GLY A 100 9.06 13.94 10.25
C GLY A 100 9.07 14.91 9.06
N LYS A 101 10.26 15.34 8.62
CA LYS A 101 10.46 16.23 7.47
C LYS A 101 10.57 15.44 6.15
N VAL A 102 9.65 14.50 5.97
CA VAL A 102 9.55 13.63 4.79
C VAL A 102 8.12 13.66 4.26
N ALA A 103 7.90 13.12 3.06
CA ALA A 103 6.56 12.97 2.51
C ALA A 103 5.67 12.19 3.49
N TYR A 104 4.41 12.61 3.62
CA TYR A 104 3.41 12.02 4.54
C TYR A 104 3.76 12.13 6.04
N SER A 105 4.65 13.05 6.41
CA SER A 105 4.97 13.44 7.78
C SER A 105 5.73 12.36 8.59
N SER A 106 5.76 12.53 9.91
CA SER A 106 6.39 11.64 10.89
C SER A 106 5.77 10.25 10.85
N TRP A 107 6.61 9.22 10.73
CA TRP A 107 6.17 7.82 10.83
C TRP A 107 5.43 7.56 12.15
N PHE A 108 5.92 8.11 13.26
CA PHE A 108 5.32 7.90 14.58
C PHE A 108 3.94 8.53 14.67
N ASP A 109 3.81 9.80 14.26
CA ASP A 109 2.53 10.50 14.29
C ASP A 109 1.52 9.84 13.35
N HIS A 110 2.01 9.36 12.20
CA HIS A 110 1.20 8.61 11.25
C HIS A 110 0.62 7.34 11.90
N VAL A 111 1.46 6.49 12.49
CA VAL A 111 1.00 5.24 13.14
C VAL A 111 0.05 5.52 14.30
N ILE A 112 0.41 6.46 15.17
CA ILE A 112 -0.42 6.84 16.33
C ILE A 112 -1.79 7.37 15.86
N SER A 113 -1.82 8.17 14.80
CA SER A 113 -3.09 8.70 14.27
C SER A 113 -4.03 7.58 13.82
N TRP A 114 -3.51 6.57 13.13
CA TRP A 114 -4.30 5.45 12.63
C TRP A 114 -4.72 4.48 13.74
N GLU A 115 -3.86 4.27 14.74
CA GLU A 115 -4.19 3.48 15.92
C GLU A 115 -5.35 4.12 16.70
N ARG A 116 -5.28 5.43 16.96
CA ARG A 116 -6.36 6.18 17.61
C ARG A 116 -7.68 6.08 16.85
N GLU A 117 -7.66 6.11 15.52
CA GLU A 117 -8.88 5.97 14.72
C GLU A 117 -9.47 4.57 14.78
N LYS A 118 -8.63 3.54 14.89
CA LYS A 118 -9.07 2.17 15.16
C LYS A 118 -9.69 2.03 16.55
N GLU A 119 -9.07 2.60 17.58
CA GLU A 119 -9.60 2.58 18.96
C GLU A 119 -10.96 3.27 19.08
N LYS A 120 -11.17 4.36 18.33
CA LYS A 120 -12.48 5.03 18.27
C LYS A 120 -13.60 4.16 17.69
N GLY A 121 -13.29 3.10 16.95
CA GLY A 121 -14.26 2.15 16.41
C GLY A 121 -15.25 2.73 15.38
N ARG A 122 -14.98 3.93 14.84
CA ARG A 122 -15.88 4.62 13.89
C ARG A 122 -15.84 3.99 12.49
N HIS A 123 -14.72 3.37 12.14
CA HIS A 123 -14.47 2.73 10.84
C HIS A 123 -13.91 1.33 11.01
N PRO A 124 -14.26 0.40 10.09
CA PRO A 124 -13.64 -0.92 10.05
C PRO A 124 -12.18 -0.80 9.59
N ILE A 125 -11.24 -0.94 10.53
CA ILE A 125 -9.79 -0.85 10.29
C ILE A 125 -9.11 -2.15 10.72
N HIS A 126 -8.46 -2.82 9.77
CA HIS A 126 -7.64 -4.01 10.00
C HIS A 126 -6.16 -3.67 9.88
N PHE A 127 -5.38 -3.99 10.92
CA PHE A 127 -3.94 -3.78 10.91
C PHE A 127 -3.24 -5.06 10.46
N VAL A 128 -2.26 -4.92 9.57
CA VAL A 128 -1.39 -5.98 9.09
C VAL A 128 0.04 -5.56 9.37
N PHE A 129 0.78 -6.37 10.11
CA PHE A 129 2.21 -6.16 10.29
C PHE A 129 2.94 -6.76 9.09
N TYR A 130 3.82 -5.98 8.47
CA TYR A 130 4.63 -6.43 7.33
C TYR A 130 5.45 -7.66 7.69
N GLU A 131 5.96 -7.69 8.92
CA GLU A 131 6.73 -8.80 9.46
C GLU A 131 5.89 -10.08 9.55
N ASP A 132 4.66 -10.01 10.06
CA ASP A 132 3.72 -11.15 10.10
C ASP A 132 3.35 -11.63 8.69
N LEU A 133 3.12 -10.69 7.76
CA LEU A 133 2.79 -11.00 6.37
C LEU A 133 3.93 -11.73 5.65
N LYS A 134 5.18 -11.45 6.06
CA LYS A 134 6.38 -12.12 5.56
C LYS A 134 6.59 -13.48 6.21
N GLU A 135 6.26 -13.61 7.49
CA GLU A 135 6.41 -14.86 8.25
C GLU A 135 5.38 -15.91 7.81
N ASP A 136 4.12 -15.51 7.69
CA ASP A 136 3.02 -16.41 7.30
C ASP A 136 2.00 -15.67 6.43
N THR A 137 2.30 -15.58 5.13
CA THR A 137 1.45 -14.88 4.16
C THR A 137 0.04 -15.45 4.10
N VAL A 138 -0.12 -16.78 4.16
CA VAL A 138 -1.43 -17.43 4.03
C VAL A 138 -2.31 -17.14 5.25
N ARG A 139 -1.73 -17.12 6.45
CA ARG A 139 -2.45 -16.72 7.68
C ARG A 139 -2.92 -15.27 7.63
N GLU A 140 -2.06 -14.34 7.20
CA GLU A 140 -2.48 -12.94 7.08
C GLU A 140 -3.51 -12.73 5.95
N LEU A 141 -3.39 -13.48 4.84
CA LEU A 141 -4.42 -13.49 3.79
C LEU A 141 -5.76 -14.01 4.30
N ASP A 142 -5.79 -15.03 5.15
CA ASP A 142 -7.02 -15.55 5.75
C ASP A 142 -7.67 -14.52 6.71
N ARG A 143 -6.85 -13.79 7.48
CA ARG A 143 -7.34 -12.67 8.31
C ARG A 143 -7.96 -11.56 7.47
N ILE A 144 -7.31 -11.18 6.37
CA ILE A 144 -7.82 -10.19 5.42
C ILE A 144 -9.10 -10.71 4.74
N ASN A 145 -9.13 -11.97 4.29
CA ASN A 145 -10.29 -12.63 3.70
C ASN A 145 -11.51 -12.52 4.64
N LYS A 146 -11.35 -12.87 5.92
CA LYS A 146 -12.39 -12.73 6.95
C LYS A 146 -12.80 -11.28 7.19
N PHE A 147 -11.84 -10.36 7.30
CA PHE A 147 -12.12 -8.94 7.49
C PHE A 147 -12.91 -8.34 6.32
N LEU A 148 -12.56 -8.72 5.09
CA LEU A 148 -13.27 -8.31 3.89
C LEU A 148 -14.61 -9.06 3.71
N SER A 149 -14.93 -10.01 4.59
CA SER A 149 -16.14 -10.85 4.53
C SER A 149 -16.18 -11.68 3.24
N LEU A 150 -15.00 -12.12 2.80
CA LEU A 150 -14.79 -12.99 1.67
C LEU A 150 -14.72 -14.43 2.15
N ASN A 151 -15.28 -15.36 1.38
CA ASN A 151 -15.40 -16.78 1.73
C ASN A 151 -14.43 -17.66 0.92
N HIS A 152 -13.24 -17.14 0.62
CA HIS A 152 -12.26 -17.91 -0.15
C HIS A 152 -11.71 -19.08 0.64
N GLN A 153 -11.51 -20.20 -0.05
CA GLN A 153 -10.93 -21.41 0.53
C GLN A 153 -9.41 -21.29 0.67
N LYS A 154 -8.84 -22.06 1.61
CA LYS A 154 -7.40 -22.07 1.88
C LYS A 154 -6.53 -22.28 0.62
N PHE A 155 -6.97 -23.16 -0.29
CA PHE A 155 -6.28 -23.39 -1.57
C PHE A 155 -6.12 -22.11 -2.39
N PHE A 156 -7.18 -21.30 -2.51
CA PHE A 156 -7.10 -20.03 -3.23
C PHE A 156 -6.15 -19.05 -2.55
N LEU A 157 -6.18 -18.98 -1.21
CA LEU A 157 -5.25 -18.13 -0.45
C LEU A 157 -3.78 -18.54 -0.65
N GLN A 158 -3.51 -19.85 -0.78
CA GLN A 158 -2.19 -20.36 -1.14
C GLN A 158 -1.78 -19.91 -2.54
N SER A 159 -2.67 -20.02 -3.53
CA SER A 159 -2.39 -19.53 -4.89
C SER A 159 -2.11 -18.02 -4.94
N VAL A 160 -2.87 -17.22 -4.17
CA VAL A 160 -2.62 -15.78 -4.04
C VAL A 160 -1.23 -15.53 -3.41
N ALA A 161 -0.89 -16.21 -2.32
CA ALA A 161 0.43 -16.10 -1.69
C ALA A 161 1.56 -16.46 -2.66
N GLU A 162 1.39 -17.52 -3.45
CA GLU A 162 2.35 -17.95 -4.46
C GLU A 162 2.53 -16.91 -5.58
N CYS A 163 1.46 -16.30 -6.05
CA CYS A 163 1.49 -15.25 -7.08
C CYS A 163 2.16 -13.96 -6.56
N SER A 164 1.97 -13.63 -5.29
CA SER A 164 2.56 -12.44 -4.66
C SER A 164 3.92 -12.67 -4.02
N THR A 165 4.62 -13.76 -4.36
CA THR A 165 6.02 -13.95 -3.94
C THR A 165 6.92 -12.86 -4.51
N PHE A 166 7.98 -12.53 -3.77
CA PHE A 166 8.93 -11.49 -4.17
C PHE A 166 9.47 -11.70 -5.60
N THR A 167 9.84 -12.94 -5.94
CA THR A 167 10.38 -13.28 -7.26
C THR A 167 9.37 -13.04 -8.37
N LYS A 168 8.12 -13.49 -8.20
CA LYS A 168 7.07 -13.29 -9.21
C LYS A 168 6.72 -11.81 -9.37
N MET A 169 6.50 -11.09 -8.27
CA MET A 169 6.22 -9.65 -8.32
C MET A 169 7.36 -8.86 -8.99
N ARG A 170 8.63 -9.19 -8.69
CA ARG A 170 9.79 -8.53 -9.31
C ARG A 170 9.82 -8.73 -10.82
N ASN A 171 9.45 -9.91 -11.30
CA ASN A 171 9.41 -10.22 -12.74
C ASN A 171 8.24 -9.51 -13.45
N GLN A 172 7.24 -9.07 -12.71
CA GLN A 172 6.06 -8.33 -13.20
C GLN A 172 6.11 -6.83 -12.90
N LYS A 173 7.31 -6.31 -12.65
CA LYS A 173 7.63 -4.91 -12.33
C LYS A 173 6.88 -3.83 -13.11
N TYR A 174 6.55 -4.08 -14.38
CA TYR A 174 5.90 -3.12 -15.28
C TYR A 174 4.43 -2.85 -14.92
N LEU A 175 3.76 -3.74 -14.17
CA LEU A 175 2.37 -3.56 -13.75
C LEU A 175 2.19 -2.58 -12.57
N TYR A 176 3.29 -2.17 -11.94
CA TYR A 176 3.29 -1.33 -10.73
C TYR A 176 3.74 0.12 -10.99
N HIS A 177 3.88 0.52 -12.25
CA HIS A 177 4.27 1.87 -12.63
C HIS A 177 3.03 2.75 -12.83
N PRO A 178 2.91 3.91 -12.16
CA PRO A 178 1.78 4.82 -12.36
C PRO A 178 1.87 5.64 -13.66
N PHE A 179 2.97 5.54 -14.42
CA PHE A 179 3.19 6.31 -15.65
C PHE A 179 3.46 5.42 -16.88
N PRO A 180 3.29 5.96 -18.11
CA PRO A 180 3.51 5.24 -19.36
C PRO A 180 4.93 4.69 -19.55
N ALA A 181 5.05 3.64 -20.37
CA ALA A 181 6.29 2.92 -20.61
C ALA A 181 7.43 3.81 -21.16
N GLU A 182 7.09 4.91 -21.83
CA GLU A 182 8.05 5.82 -22.47
C GLU A 182 8.84 6.69 -21.47
N VAL A 183 8.45 6.72 -20.20
CA VAL A 183 9.14 7.45 -19.12
C VAL A 183 9.91 6.48 -18.19
N MET A 184 9.98 5.20 -18.55
CA MET A 184 10.62 4.19 -17.71
C MET A 184 12.15 4.20 -17.85
N ASP A 185 12.83 4.41 -16.72
CA ASP A 185 14.24 4.02 -16.56
C ASP A 185 14.31 2.49 -16.44
N GLU A 186 15.18 1.84 -17.21
CA GLU A 186 15.41 0.39 -17.18
C GLU A 186 15.73 -0.13 -15.75
N ASN A 187 16.25 0.75 -14.88
CA ASN A 187 16.56 0.47 -13.48
C ASN A 187 15.37 0.54 -12.51
N TYR A 188 14.16 0.89 -12.97
CA TYR A 188 12.96 1.03 -12.13
C TYR A 188 12.54 -0.30 -11.44
N ALA A 189 12.93 -1.43 -12.04
CA ALA A 189 12.82 -2.77 -11.46
C ALA A 189 13.52 -2.91 -10.10
N GLU A 190 14.77 -2.48 -10.07
CA GLU A 190 15.67 -2.54 -8.92
C GLU A 190 15.37 -1.41 -7.93
N PHE A 191 14.65 -0.39 -8.39
CA PHE A 191 14.07 0.65 -7.57
C PHE A 191 12.89 0.15 -6.73
N LEU A 192 11.96 -0.65 -7.29
CA LEU A 192 10.79 -1.15 -6.57
C LEU A 192 11.01 -2.45 -5.77
N PHE A 193 12.03 -3.25 -6.09
CA PHE A 193 12.28 -4.54 -5.43
C PHE A 193 13.76 -4.68 -5.01
N ARG A 194 14.05 -4.80 -3.70
CA ARG A 194 15.43 -4.81 -3.17
C ARG A 194 15.68 -5.82 -2.04
N ARG A 195 16.74 -6.65 -2.18
CA ARG A 195 17.24 -7.60 -1.16
C ARG A 195 16.16 -8.55 -0.58
N GLY A 196 15.35 -9.15 -1.44
CA GLY A 196 14.28 -10.07 -1.00
C GLY A 196 13.11 -9.38 -0.26
N LYS A 197 13.07 -8.04 -0.29
CA LYS A 197 11.97 -7.22 0.22
C LYS A 197 11.55 -6.29 -0.92
N ARG A 198 10.25 -6.13 -1.17
CA ARG A 198 9.80 -5.06 -2.07
C ARG A 198 10.29 -3.73 -1.43
N SER A 199 11.04 -2.90 -2.16
CA SER A 199 11.33 -1.52 -1.74
C SER A 199 10.05 -0.72 -1.95
N LEU A 200 9.10 -1.04 -1.10
CA LEU A 200 7.89 -0.30 -0.92
C LEU A 200 8.36 1.01 -0.29
N LEU A 201 8.35 2.07 -1.08
CA LEU A 201 8.05 3.38 -0.51
C LEU A 201 6.62 3.48 0.05
N PHE A 202 5.96 2.34 0.24
CA PHE A 202 4.53 2.24 0.37
C PHE A 202 4.10 1.35 1.55
N ASP A 203 4.96 1.15 2.56
CA ASP A 203 4.65 0.38 3.78
C ASP A 203 4.23 1.26 4.98
N ILE A 204 3.82 2.49 4.69
CA ILE A 204 2.73 3.12 5.43
C ILE A 204 1.57 3.13 4.46
N CYS A 205 0.54 2.33 4.69
CA CYS A 205 -0.75 2.36 3.98
C CYS A 205 -0.78 1.85 2.52
N ALA A 206 -1.37 0.67 2.37
CA ALA A 206 -2.05 0.30 1.14
C ALA A 206 -3.49 -0.07 1.50
N PHE A 207 -4.43 0.84 1.25
CA PHE A 207 -5.82 0.62 1.61
C PHE A 207 -6.52 -0.34 0.63
N GLY A 208 -7.25 -1.31 1.16
CA GLY A 208 -8.34 -1.91 0.40
C GLY A 208 -9.59 -1.13 0.71
N LEU A 209 -9.83 0.04 0.10
CA LEU A 209 -11.15 0.66 0.19
C LEU A 209 -12.12 -0.34 -0.46
N LEU A 210 -13.04 -0.91 0.32
CA LEU A 210 -14.20 -1.58 -0.24
C LEU A 210 -15.37 -0.67 0.09
N LEU A 211 -15.74 0.14 -0.89
CA LEU A 211 -17.01 0.85 -0.85
C LEU A 211 -18.11 -0.17 -1.17
N PRO A 212 -19.07 -0.40 -0.26
CA PRO A 212 -20.26 -1.15 -0.60
C PRO A 212 -20.95 -0.48 -1.80
N SER A 213 -21.61 -1.28 -2.64
CA SER A 213 -22.59 -0.76 -3.58
C SER A 213 -23.67 0.00 -2.80
N GLY A 214 -23.82 1.29 -3.11
CA GLY A 214 -24.90 2.17 -2.69
C GLY A 214 -25.14 3.15 -3.81
#